data_AF-A0A5C8EPZ5-F1
#
_entry.id   AF-A0A5C8EPZ5-F1
#
_cell.length_a   1.000
_cell.length_b   1.000
_cell.length_c   1.000
_cell.angle_alpha   90.00
_cell.angle_beta   90.00
_cell.angle_gamma   90.00
#
_symmetry.space_group_name_H-M   'P 1'
#
loop_
_entity.id
_entity.type
_entity.pdbx_description
1 polymer ?
#
loop_
_entity_poly.entity_id
_entity_poly.type
_entity_poly.pdbx_seq_one_letter_code
_entity_poly.pdbx_strand_id
1 'polypeptide(L)'
;MIIKNAKIINSEKPVSIIIENEKIKKIETNNDFENYKDNNIIDANYNYVLTGIIDPHTHMREPGLTHKEDFNSGSKAAARGGITTFLDMPNTIPNTITKENLIQKKLMMTKKSYVDYGFHFGGSKTDNSKDIESIKDKAASTKIFLNASTGNMLIEDNKILEKLFESSKIVSVHAEDKMVDKAIEIAKKTKTILYLCHLSLSSEIDSLKKAKDSGMKIYGEATLHHLFLNTSDINEKNKTLLRMKPELKEKSDNEALWKAIKDKIIDTIGTDHAPHLLTEKLEKLTFGIPSIEHSLELMLKKVKDSTIDFKLLTKIMSENSSKIFGIKNKGILKEGYDADFAIIDLNDEDEIIEREIITKSAWSPYIGFKRGGRVLMTILRGNIVYKKDNSKDIFYSGLGKEISYY
;
A
#
# COMPACT_ATOMS: atom_id res chain seq x y z
N MET A 1 -2.75 -21.48 -16.15
CA MET A 1 -1.98 -21.87 -14.95
C MET A 1 -2.96 -22.41 -13.91
N ILE A 2 -2.54 -23.37 -13.09
CA ILE A 2 -3.32 -23.90 -11.97
C ILE A 2 -2.47 -23.81 -10.71
N ILE A 3 -3.07 -23.30 -9.63
CA ILE A 3 -2.52 -23.44 -8.27
C ILE A 3 -3.33 -24.52 -7.56
N LYS A 4 -2.74 -25.68 -7.27
CA LYS A 4 -3.43 -26.78 -6.56
C LYS A 4 -3.10 -26.81 -5.08
N ASN A 5 -3.91 -27.52 -4.29
CA ASN A 5 -3.73 -27.70 -2.85
C ASN A 5 -3.63 -26.38 -2.07
N ALA A 6 -4.31 -25.32 -2.52
CA ALA A 6 -4.31 -24.03 -1.86
C ALA A 6 -5.28 -24.01 -0.68
N LYS A 7 -4.87 -23.48 0.48
CA LYS A 7 -5.81 -23.12 1.55
C LYS A 7 -6.26 -21.68 1.35
N ILE A 8 -7.56 -21.44 1.24
CA ILE A 8 -8.11 -20.08 1.12
C ILE A 8 -9.02 -19.77 2.31
N ILE A 9 -9.20 -18.49 2.59
CA ILE A 9 -10.11 -18.02 3.64
C ILE A 9 -11.53 -18.47 3.28
N ASN A 10 -12.26 -19.03 4.26
CA ASN A 10 -13.63 -19.55 4.14
C ASN A 10 -13.79 -20.87 3.36
N SER A 11 -12.72 -21.62 3.11
CA SER A 11 -12.82 -23.00 2.60
C SER A 11 -12.32 -24.00 3.63
N GLU A 12 -13.14 -25.00 3.97
CA GLU A 12 -12.73 -26.10 4.86
C GLU A 12 -11.76 -27.07 4.20
N LYS A 13 -11.86 -27.20 2.87
CA LYS A 13 -11.02 -28.10 2.07
C LYS A 13 -10.02 -27.30 1.24
N PRO A 14 -8.82 -27.84 0.96
CA PRO A 14 -7.93 -27.29 -0.05
C PRO A 14 -8.65 -27.15 -1.39
N VAL A 15 -8.34 -26.07 -2.11
CA VAL A 15 -8.91 -25.76 -3.41
C VAL A 15 -7.81 -25.70 -4.46
N SER A 16 -8.25 -25.69 -5.71
CA SER A 16 -7.46 -25.37 -6.87
C SER A 16 -7.97 -24.08 -7.51
N ILE A 17 -7.04 -23.20 -7.90
CA ILE A 17 -7.31 -21.92 -8.53
C ILE A 17 -6.88 -22.03 -9.99
N ILE A 18 -7.87 -22.01 -10.89
CA ILE A 18 -7.66 -22.09 -12.33
C ILE A 18 -7.55 -20.68 -12.90
N ILE A 19 -6.49 -20.44 -13.66
CA ILE A 19 -6.14 -19.12 -14.19
C ILE A 19 -6.02 -19.19 -15.71
N GLU A 20 -6.78 -18.32 -16.36
CA GLU A 20 -6.83 -18.18 -17.82
C GLU A 20 -6.87 -16.69 -18.18
N ASN A 21 -6.11 -16.28 -19.20
CA ASN A 21 -6.11 -14.91 -19.71
C ASN A 21 -5.98 -13.87 -18.59
N GLU A 22 -4.99 -14.04 -17.72
CA GLU A 22 -4.66 -13.17 -16.59
C GLU A 22 -5.67 -13.16 -15.42
N LYS A 23 -6.78 -13.90 -15.54
CA LYS A 23 -7.90 -13.87 -14.61
C LYS A 23 -8.09 -15.19 -13.90
N ILE A 24 -8.66 -15.11 -12.70
CA ILE A 24 -9.19 -16.27 -12.00
C ILE A 24 -10.41 -16.75 -12.79
N LYS A 25 -10.27 -17.92 -13.43
CA LYS A 25 -11.35 -18.55 -14.18
C LYS A 25 -12.30 -19.27 -13.24
N LYS A 26 -11.76 -20.02 -12.29
CA LYS A 26 -12.51 -20.87 -11.38
C LYS A 26 -11.75 -21.11 -10.08
N ILE A 27 -12.47 -21.27 -8.98
CA ILE A 27 -11.93 -21.78 -7.71
C ILE A 27 -12.77 -23.01 -7.34
N GLU A 28 -12.14 -24.18 -7.24
CA GLU A 28 -12.87 -25.44 -7.01
C GLU A 28 -12.11 -26.42 -6.13
N THR A 29 -12.83 -27.36 -5.51
CA THR A 29 -12.23 -28.43 -4.68
C THR A 29 -11.89 -29.69 -5.49
N ASN A 30 -12.25 -29.73 -6.77
CA ASN A 30 -11.92 -30.86 -7.64
C ASN A 30 -10.43 -30.77 -8.06
N ASN A 31 -9.74 -31.90 -8.06
CA ASN A 31 -8.32 -32.01 -8.40
C ASN A 31 -8.06 -32.85 -9.65
N ASP A 32 -9.08 -33.03 -10.49
CA ASP A 32 -8.94 -33.69 -11.78
C ASP A 32 -8.35 -32.72 -12.81
N PHE A 33 -7.05 -32.89 -13.08
CA PHE A 33 -6.29 -32.06 -14.02
C PHE A 33 -5.68 -32.87 -15.16
N GLU A 34 -6.22 -34.06 -15.49
CA GLU A 34 -5.66 -34.94 -16.52
C GLU A 34 -5.49 -34.26 -17.89
N ASN A 35 -6.29 -33.21 -18.17
CA ASN A 35 -6.25 -32.44 -19.41
C ASN A 35 -5.27 -31.25 -19.40
N TYR A 36 -4.57 -30.99 -18.29
CA TYR A 36 -3.63 -29.88 -18.16
C TYR A 36 -2.17 -30.35 -18.25
N LYS A 37 -1.34 -29.58 -18.94
CA LYS A 37 0.11 -29.83 -19.00
C LYS A 37 0.76 -29.56 -17.64
N ASP A 38 1.61 -30.46 -17.16
CA ASP A 38 2.30 -30.39 -15.86
C ASP A 38 3.05 -29.07 -15.63
N ASN A 39 3.66 -28.50 -16.68
CA ASN A 39 4.41 -27.26 -16.59
C ASN A 39 3.55 -26.02 -16.27
N ASN A 40 2.22 -26.15 -16.26
CA ASN A 40 1.28 -25.10 -15.89
C ASN A 40 0.66 -25.30 -14.51
N ILE A 41 1.08 -26.32 -13.75
CA ILE A 41 0.56 -26.66 -12.44
C ILE A 41 1.60 -26.30 -11.36
N ILE A 42 1.19 -25.47 -10.41
CA ILE A 42 1.98 -25.10 -9.24
C ILE A 42 1.28 -25.69 -8.02
N ASP A 43 2.02 -26.42 -7.20
CA ASP A 43 1.52 -26.91 -5.92
C ASP A 43 1.73 -25.82 -4.85
N ALA A 44 0.65 -25.37 -4.21
CA ALA A 44 0.72 -24.50 -3.04
C ALA A 44 1.20 -25.26 -1.80
N ASN A 45 1.32 -26.59 -1.84
CA ASN A 45 1.76 -27.44 -0.74
C ASN A 45 0.95 -27.21 0.54
N TYR A 46 -0.36 -27.02 0.41
CA TYR A 46 -1.27 -26.75 1.54
C TYR A 46 -0.94 -25.47 2.31
N ASN A 47 -0.21 -24.53 1.70
CA ASN A 47 -0.01 -23.17 2.20
C ASN A 47 -1.24 -22.29 1.94
N TYR A 48 -1.31 -21.17 2.65
CA TYR A 48 -2.41 -20.23 2.52
C TYR A 48 -2.24 -19.37 1.27
N VAL A 49 -3.34 -19.12 0.57
CA VAL A 49 -3.44 -18.18 -0.54
C VAL A 49 -4.29 -17.00 -0.11
N LEU A 50 -3.70 -15.81 -0.13
CA LEU A 50 -4.37 -14.54 0.16
C LEU A 50 -4.46 -13.69 -1.10
N THR A 51 -5.55 -12.94 -1.25
CA THR A 51 -5.64 -11.91 -2.30
C THR A 51 -4.42 -11.00 -2.25
N GLY A 52 -3.94 -10.59 -3.43
CA GLY A 52 -2.75 -9.74 -3.54
C GLY A 52 -2.97 -8.43 -2.81
N ILE A 53 -1.96 -8.01 -2.04
CA ILE A 53 -2.07 -6.78 -1.25
C ILE A 53 -2.03 -5.57 -2.19
N ILE A 54 -2.88 -4.58 -1.90
CA ILE A 54 -2.92 -3.29 -2.59
C ILE A 54 -2.45 -2.24 -1.61
N ASP A 55 -1.24 -1.72 -1.81
CA ASP A 55 -0.68 -0.65 -0.99
C ASP A 55 -1.07 0.72 -1.54
N PRO A 56 -1.99 1.45 -0.89
CA PRO A 56 -2.49 2.72 -1.40
C PRO A 56 -1.50 3.88 -1.22
N HIS A 57 -0.34 3.68 -0.58
CA HIS A 57 0.52 4.79 -0.21
C HIS A 57 2.00 4.41 -0.25
N THR A 58 2.65 4.75 -1.37
CA THR A 58 4.08 4.51 -1.56
C THR A 58 4.80 5.72 -2.17
N HIS A 59 6.10 5.78 -1.95
CA HIS A 59 7.00 6.77 -2.54
C HIS A 59 8.20 6.07 -3.17
N MET A 60 8.08 5.73 -4.46
CA MET A 60 9.11 5.00 -5.23
C MET A 60 10.30 5.88 -5.64
N ARG A 61 10.26 7.19 -5.35
CA ARG A 61 11.35 8.15 -5.53
C ARG A 61 11.81 8.38 -6.98
N GLU A 62 11.06 7.90 -7.96
CA GLU A 62 11.34 8.13 -9.39
C GLU A 62 10.21 8.97 -10.03
N PRO A 63 10.50 10.09 -10.71
CA PRO A 63 11.83 10.61 -11.09
C PRO A 63 12.60 11.38 -10.00
N GLY A 64 13.92 11.50 -10.23
CA GLY A 64 14.79 12.51 -9.61
C GLY A 64 15.38 12.20 -8.24
N LEU A 65 14.94 11.14 -7.57
CA LEU A 65 15.46 10.72 -6.26
C LEU A 65 15.86 9.23 -6.26
N THR A 66 16.27 8.72 -7.43
CA THR A 66 16.47 7.29 -7.71
C THR A 66 17.60 6.63 -6.94
N HIS A 67 18.47 7.41 -6.29
CA HIS A 67 19.49 6.87 -5.39
C HIS A 67 18.90 6.34 -4.09
N LYS A 68 17.69 6.77 -3.70
CA LYS A 68 16.98 6.31 -2.49
C LYS A 68 16.19 5.02 -2.74
N GLU A 69 15.43 5.02 -3.83
CA GLU A 69 14.61 3.93 -4.35
C GLU A 69 14.27 4.25 -5.81
N ASP A 70 13.89 3.26 -6.62
CA ASP A 70 13.35 3.50 -7.95
C ASP A 70 12.19 2.54 -8.25
N PHE A 71 11.54 2.70 -9.40
CA PHE A 71 10.39 1.86 -9.74
C PHE A 71 10.74 0.38 -9.83
N ASN A 72 11.98 0.03 -10.23
CA ASN A 72 12.39 -1.36 -10.31
C ASN A 72 12.60 -1.96 -8.93
N SER A 73 13.41 -1.32 -8.08
CA SER A 73 13.74 -1.84 -6.76
C SER A 73 12.57 -1.78 -5.79
N GLY A 74 11.77 -0.70 -5.79
CA GLY A 74 10.58 -0.58 -4.94
C GLY A 74 9.47 -1.57 -5.29
N SER A 75 9.22 -1.81 -6.59
CA SER A 75 8.24 -2.83 -7.01
C SER A 75 8.74 -4.26 -6.80
N LYS A 76 10.06 -4.49 -6.84
CA LYS A 76 10.69 -5.78 -6.47
C LYS A 76 10.47 -6.08 -4.98
N ALA A 77 10.68 -5.07 -4.15
CA ALA A 77 10.41 -5.09 -2.71
C ALA A 77 8.91 -5.35 -2.44
N ALA A 78 8.01 -4.71 -3.19
CA ALA A 78 6.58 -4.97 -3.14
C ALA A 78 6.24 -6.45 -3.48
N ALA A 79 6.81 -6.98 -4.57
CA ALA A 79 6.59 -8.37 -4.97
C ALA A 79 7.02 -9.36 -3.88
N ARG A 80 8.17 -9.14 -3.22
CA ARG A 80 8.61 -9.96 -2.07
C ARG A 80 7.65 -9.87 -0.88
N GLY A 81 7.00 -8.72 -0.69
CA GLY A 81 6.05 -8.49 0.40
C GLY A 81 4.63 -9.02 0.16
N GLY A 82 4.37 -9.70 -0.97
CA GLY A 82 3.02 -10.15 -1.33
C GLY A 82 2.10 -9.04 -1.86
N ILE A 83 2.67 -7.86 -2.15
CA ILE A 83 1.96 -6.74 -2.76
C ILE A 83 1.93 -6.95 -4.28
N THR A 84 0.74 -6.88 -4.86
CA THR A 84 0.51 -7.02 -6.30
C THR A 84 0.11 -5.70 -6.95
N THR A 85 -0.21 -4.68 -6.16
CA THR A 85 -0.50 -3.33 -6.65
C THR A 85 -0.07 -2.29 -5.64
N PHE A 86 0.51 -1.20 -6.10
CA PHE A 86 0.74 -0.02 -5.25
C PHE A 86 0.31 1.28 -5.94
N LEU A 87 0.04 2.30 -5.13
CA LEU A 87 -0.22 3.66 -5.62
C LEU A 87 0.93 4.59 -5.20
N ASP A 88 1.59 5.18 -6.19
CA ASP A 88 2.78 6.02 -5.98
C ASP A 88 2.41 7.52 -5.86
N MET A 89 3.05 8.18 -4.89
CA MET A 89 2.78 9.56 -4.50
C MET A 89 3.50 10.60 -5.39
N PRO A 90 3.00 11.84 -5.48
CA PRO A 90 3.44 12.81 -6.49
C PRO A 90 4.66 13.66 -6.10
N ASN A 91 5.23 13.50 -4.91
CA ASN A 91 6.34 14.30 -4.36
C ASN A 91 7.73 13.87 -4.87
N THR A 92 7.82 13.53 -6.16
CA THR A 92 9.06 13.25 -6.90
C THR A 92 9.71 14.54 -7.42
N ILE A 93 10.83 14.45 -8.14
CA ILE A 93 11.48 15.60 -8.80
C ILE A 93 11.53 15.34 -10.32
N PRO A 94 10.75 16.06 -11.15
CA PRO A 94 9.75 17.06 -10.77
C PRO A 94 8.53 16.44 -10.05
N ASN A 95 7.77 17.27 -9.33
CA ASN A 95 6.53 16.85 -8.70
C ASN A 95 5.49 16.48 -9.77
N THR A 96 4.68 15.45 -9.53
CA THR A 96 3.60 15.01 -10.44
C THR A 96 2.35 15.90 -10.28
N ILE A 97 2.50 17.19 -10.59
CA ILE A 97 1.47 18.24 -10.45
C ILE A 97 1.01 18.84 -11.79
N THR A 98 1.59 18.40 -12.91
CA THR A 98 1.14 18.75 -14.28
C THR A 98 0.85 17.49 -15.06
N LYS A 99 -0.05 17.58 -16.05
CA LYS A 99 -0.37 16.45 -16.93
C LYS A 99 0.86 15.87 -17.60
N GLU A 100 1.78 16.72 -18.04
CA GLU A 100 3.04 16.31 -18.68
C GLU A 100 3.91 15.49 -17.71
N ASN A 101 4.04 15.93 -16.46
CA ASN A 101 4.83 15.18 -15.47
C ASN A 101 4.22 13.82 -15.16
N LEU A 102 2.88 13.71 -15.12
CA LEU A 102 2.19 12.42 -14.97
C LEU A 102 2.47 11.50 -16.16
N ILE A 103 2.38 12.01 -17.39
CA ILE A 103 2.66 11.23 -18.60
C ILE A 103 4.11 10.75 -18.61
N GLN A 104 5.07 11.63 -18.31
CA GLN A 104 6.49 11.27 -18.27
C GLN A 104 6.76 10.19 -17.21
N LYS A 105 6.17 10.33 -16.02
CA LYS A 105 6.29 9.34 -14.95
C LYS A 105 5.73 7.97 -15.35
N LYS A 106 4.56 7.93 -16.00
CA LYS A 106 3.96 6.70 -16.56
C LYS A 106 4.86 6.03 -17.61
N LEU A 107 5.47 6.83 -18.50
CA LEU A 107 6.40 6.33 -19.50
C LEU A 107 7.67 5.74 -18.85
N MET A 108 8.24 6.40 -17.86
CA MET A 108 9.43 5.92 -17.14
C MET A 108 9.21 4.58 -16.43
N MET A 109 8.00 4.32 -15.95
CA MET A 109 7.66 3.11 -15.22
C MET A 109 7.44 1.89 -16.11
N THR A 110 7.12 2.13 -17.38
CA THR A 110 6.78 1.07 -18.34
C THR A 110 7.91 0.05 -18.44
N LYS A 111 7.57 -1.25 -18.28
CA LYS A 111 8.51 -2.39 -18.27
C LYS A 111 9.56 -2.40 -17.14
N LYS A 112 9.50 -1.48 -16.16
CA LYS A 112 10.39 -1.50 -14.98
C LYS A 112 9.79 -2.22 -13.79
N SER A 113 8.47 -2.14 -13.63
CA SER A 113 7.78 -2.63 -12.43
C SER A 113 7.61 -4.16 -12.44
N TYR A 114 7.77 -4.78 -11.27
CA TYR A 114 7.45 -6.19 -11.04
C TYR A 114 5.95 -6.41 -10.81
N VAL A 115 5.25 -5.42 -10.26
CA VAL A 115 3.84 -5.50 -9.87
C VAL A 115 3.02 -4.38 -10.53
N ASP A 116 1.70 -4.49 -10.56
CA ASP A 116 0.86 -3.45 -11.13
C ASP A 116 0.92 -2.17 -10.29
N TYR A 117 0.61 -1.02 -10.89
CA TYR A 117 0.81 0.26 -10.24
C TYR A 117 -0.24 1.31 -10.65
N GLY A 118 -0.45 2.28 -9.78
CA GLY A 118 -1.22 3.49 -10.04
C GLY A 118 -0.51 4.72 -9.49
N PHE A 119 -1.07 5.90 -9.73
CA PHE A 119 -0.48 7.15 -9.31
C PHE A 119 -1.51 8.04 -8.64
N HIS A 120 -1.09 8.73 -7.59
CA HIS A 120 -1.74 9.94 -7.12
C HIS A 120 -1.21 11.14 -7.90
N PHE A 121 -2.07 12.12 -8.13
CA PHE A 121 -1.70 13.40 -8.75
C PHE A 121 -1.62 14.48 -7.68
N GLY A 122 -0.62 15.36 -7.71
CA GLY A 122 -0.44 16.36 -6.66
C GLY A 122 -1.27 17.62 -6.91
N GLY A 123 -1.85 18.19 -5.86
CA GLY A 123 -2.29 19.59 -5.91
C GLY A 123 -1.11 20.55 -5.73
N SER A 124 -1.23 21.74 -6.31
CA SER A 124 -0.19 22.78 -6.26
C SER A 124 -0.72 24.07 -5.63
N LYS A 125 0.14 24.74 -4.86
CA LYS A 125 -0.10 26.10 -4.34
C LYS A 125 -0.25 27.16 -5.43
N THR A 126 0.14 26.84 -6.67
CA THR A 126 0.00 27.71 -7.83
C THR A 126 -1.31 27.49 -8.59
N ASP A 127 -2.27 26.78 -8.00
CA ASP A 127 -3.56 26.41 -8.61
C ASP A 127 -3.44 25.65 -9.93
N ASN A 128 -3.38 24.31 -9.83
CA ASN A 128 -3.43 23.38 -10.95
C ASN A 128 -4.79 22.68 -11.09
N SER A 129 -5.88 23.34 -10.68
CA SER A 129 -7.26 22.80 -10.76
C SER A 129 -7.65 22.28 -12.16
N LYS A 130 -7.26 23.00 -13.21
CA LYS A 130 -7.51 22.59 -14.62
C LYS A 130 -6.78 21.30 -14.98
N ASP A 131 -5.55 21.12 -14.52
CA ASP A 131 -4.81 19.87 -14.73
C ASP A 131 -5.54 18.71 -14.05
N ILE A 132 -5.92 18.89 -12.77
CA ILE A 132 -6.65 17.91 -11.97
C ILE A 132 -7.93 17.47 -12.68
N GLU A 133 -8.75 18.42 -13.14
CA GLU A 133 -9.99 18.10 -13.87
C GLU A 133 -9.74 17.25 -15.11
N SER A 134 -8.64 17.49 -15.81
CA SER A 134 -8.28 16.78 -17.04
C SER A 134 -7.77 15.34 -16.83
N ILE A 135 -7.34 15.00 -15.60
CA ILE A 135 -6.73 13.70 -15.27
C ILE A 135 -7.48 12.93 -14.18
N LYS A 136 -8.58 13.44 -13.62
CA LYS A 136 -9.24 12.86 -12.42
C LYS A 136 -9.70 11.40 -12.55
N ASP A 137 -9.86 10.88 -13.77
CA ASP A 137 -10.17 9.47 -14.05
C ASP A 137 -8.95 8.64 -14.48
N LYS A 138 -7.76 9.25 -14.45
CA LYS A 138 -6.45 8.65 -14.83
C LYS A 138 -5.46 8.59 -13.66
N ALA A 139 -5.88 9.02 -12.48
CA ALA A 139 -5.14 8.98 -11.22
C ALA A 139 -6.07 8.46 -10.11
N ALA A 140 -5.50 7.81 -9.10
CA ALA A 140 -6.28 7.25 -8.00
C ALA A 140 -6.94 8.34 -7.14
N SER A 141 -6.22 9.44 -6.90
CA SER A 141 -6.74 10.62 -6.22
C SER A 141 -5.86 11.85 -6.46
N THR A 142 -6.34 13.01 -6.03
CA THR A 142 -5.51 14.20 -5.85
C THR A 142 -4.90 14.19 -4.45
N LYS A 143 -3.57 14.14 -4.34
CA LYS A 143 -2.84 14.25 -3.07
C LYS A 143 -2.61 15.71 -2.71
N ILE A 144 -3.04 16.11 -1.51
CA ILE A 144 -2.85 17.43 -0.92
C ILE A 144 -2.02 17.32 0.36
N PHE A 145 -1.14 18.28 0.63
CA PHE A 145 -0.36 18.35 1.86
C PHE A 145 -0.68 19.64 2.62
N LEU A 146 -1.08 19.50 3.89
CA LEU A 146 -1.45 20.64 4.76
C LEU A 146 -0.40 20.98 5.83
N ASN A 147 0.55 20.09 6.13
CA ASN A 147 1.55 20.29 7.19
C ASN A 147 2.98 20.35 6.64
N ALA A 148 3.43 19.29 5.97
CA ALA A 148 4.78 19.21 5.42
C ALA A 148 4.77 18.68 3.98
N SER A 149 5.50 19.32 3.07
CA SER A 149 5.70 18.80 1.71
C SER A 149 6.96 19.36 1.05
N THR A 150 7.19 18.94 -0.19
CA THR A 150 8.29 19.42 -1.04
C THR A 150 7.76 20.33 -2.15
N GLY A 151 8.60 21.27 -2.60
CA GLY A 151 8.30 22.11 -3.76
C GLY A 151 7.02 22.93 -3.63
N ASN A 152 6.10 22.76 -4.59
CA ASN A 152 4.86 23.52 -4.68
C ASN A 152 3.65 22.84 -4.03
N MET A 153 3.85 21.75 -3.28
CA MET A 153 2.76 20.88 -2.83
C MET A 153 2.22 21.17 -1.42
N LEU A 154 2.85 22.05 -0.65
CA LEU A 154 2.28 22.60 0.58
C LEU A 154 1.33 23.75 0.22
N ILE A 155 0.05 23.63 0.60
CA ILE A 155 -1.00 24.57 0.20
C ILE A 155 -1.66 25.19 1.43
N GLU A 156 -1.43 26.48 1.63
CA GLU A 156 -1.92 27.22 2.79
C GLU A 156 -3.17 28.05 2.48
N ASP A 157 -3.32 28.50 1.23
CA ASP A 157 -4.45 29.33 0.78
C ASP A 157 -5.75 28.52 0.70
N ASN A 158 -6.74 28.91 1.52
CA ASN A 158 -8.04 28.23 1.60
C ASN A 158 -8.84 28.31 0.29
N LYS A 159 -8.75 29.39 -0.49
CA LYS A 159 -9.45 29.51 -1.77
C LYS A 159 -8.87 28.54 -2.79
N ILE A 160 -7.55 28.39 -2.79
CA ILE A 160 -6.87 27.40 -3.63
C ILE A 160 -7.27 25.99 -3.18
N LEU A 161 -7.22 25.69 -1.88
CA LEU A 161 -7.64 24.39 -1.35
C LEU A 161 -9.06 24.02 -1.76
N GLU A 162 -10.04 24.91 -1.55
CA GLU A 162 -11.43 24.66 -1.93
C GLU A 162 -11.56 24.35 -3.43
N LYS A 163 -10.90 25.15 -4.28
CA LYS A 163 -10.92 24.94 -5.73
C LYS A 163 -10.31 23.59 -6.12
N LEU A 164 -9.19 23.19 -5.53
CA LEU A 164 -8.56 21.89 -5.81
C LEU A 164 -9.44 20.73 -5.34
N PHE A 165 -10.15 20.88 -4.22
CA PHE A 165 -11.11 19.87 -3.74
C PHE A 165 -12.31 19.74 -4.68
N GLU A 166 -12.86 20.85 -5.18
CA GLU A 166 -13.97 20.86 -6.15
C GLU A 166 -13.58 20.21 -7.49
N SER A 167 -12.35 20.43 -7.95
CA SER A 167 -11.82 19.84 -9.18
C SER A 167 -11.52 18.34 -9.07
N SER A 168 -11.46 17.78 -7.85
CA SER A 168 -11.01 16.42 -7.57
C SER A 168 -12.15 15.40 -7.44
N LYS A 169 -11.93 14.16 -7.92
CA LYS A 169 -12.84 13.02 -7.67
C LYS A 169 -12.73 12.51 -6.24
N ILE A 170 -11.49 12.32 -5.79
CA ILE A 170 -11.10 11.94 -4.43
C ILE A 170 -9.90 12.81 -4.04
N VAL A 171 -9.90 13.32 -2.83
CA VAL A 171 -8.73 13.99 -2.24
C VAL A 171 -8.10 13.07 -1.20
N SER A 172 -6.85 12.66 -1.43
CA SER A 172 -6.02 12.07 -0.39
C SER A 172 -5.24 13.18 0.29
N VAL A 173 -5.26 13.27 1.62
CA VAL A 173 -4.62 14.39 2.32
C VAL A 173 -3.60 13.89 3.32
N HIS A 174 -2.42 14.53 3.30
CA HIS A 174 -1.52 14.52 4.45
C HIS A 174 -1.93 15.67 5.37
N ALA A 175 -2.47 15.32 6.52
CA ALA A 175 -2.91 16.24 7.55
C ALA A 175 -2.51 15.69 8.92
N GLU A 176 -2.00 16.55 9.80
CA GLU A 176 -1.67 16.22 11.19
C GLU A 176 -2.49 17.12 12.14
N ASP A 177 -2.99 16.53 13.22
CA ASP A 177 -3.70 17.22 14.30
C ASP A 177 -4.87 18.07 13.75
N LYS A 178 -4.93 19.38 14.05
CA LYS A 178 -6.02 20.29 13.63
C LYS A 178 -6.19 20.40 12.12
N MET A 179 -5.18 20.01 11.32
CA MET A 179 -5.32 20.01 9.87
C MET A 179 -6.25 18.89 9.38
N VAL A 180 -6.47 17.84 10.18
CA VAL A 180 -7.46 16.79 9.89
C VAL A 180 -8.86 17.40 9.89
N ASP A 181 -9.21 18.16 10.93
CA ASP A 181 -10.50 18.84 11.03
C ASP A 181 -10.68 19.85 9.89
N LYS A 182 -9.63 20.62 9.57
CA LYS A 182 -9.63 21.54 8.42
C LYS A 182 -9.94 20.82 7.11
N ALA A 183 -9.30 19.67 6.85
CA ALA A 183 -9.55 18.89 5.63
C ALA A 183 -11.00 18.37 5.58
N ILE A 184 -11.53 17.92 6.72
CA ILE A 184 -12.92 17.48 6.86
C ILE A 184 -13.90 18.62 6.55
N GLU A 185 -13.66 19.82 7.10
CA GLU A 185 -14.51 21.00 6.87
C GLU A 185 -14.55 21.39 5.40
N ILE A 186 -13.40 21.44 4.72
CA ILE A 186 -13.31 21.76 3.30
C ILE A 186 -14.04 20.70 2.48
N ALA A 187 -13.76 19.41 2.70
CA ALA A 187 -14.42 18.33 1.96
C ALA A 187 -15.94 18.28 2.21
N LYS A 188 -16.40 18.64 3.41
CA LYS A 188 -17.83 18.80 3.70
C LYS A 188 -18.44 19.94 2.90
N LYS A 189 -17.76 21.09 2.81
CA LYS A 189 -18.19 22.26 2.04
C LYS A 189 -18.27 21.95 0.53
N THR A 190 -17.25 21.29 -0.01
CA THR A 190 -17.14 20.98 -1.46
C THR A 190 -17.84 19.68 -1.85
N LYS A 191 -18.31 18.89 -0.87
CA LYS A 191 -18.88 17.55 -1.04
C LYS A 191 -17.93 16.56 -1.74
N THR A 192 -16.63 16.77 -1.57
CA THR A 192 -15.58 15.93 -2.16
C THR A 192 -15.36 14.67 -1.30
N ILE A 193 -15.07 13.54 -1.94
CA ILE A 193 -14.67 12.32 -1.23
C ILE A 193 -13.28 12.55 -0.61
N LEU A 194 -13.16 12.33 0.70
CA LEU A 194 -11.92 12.56 1.43
C LEU A 194 -11.27 11.24 1.88
N TYR A 195 -9.97 11.12 1.71
CA TYR A 195 -9.14 10.04 2.22
C TYR A 195 -8.03 10.63 3.10
N LEU A 196 -8.13 10.44 4.41
CA LEU A 196 -7.11 10.87 5.37
C LEU A 196 -5.97 9.85 5.36
N CYS A 197 -4.78 10.26 4.90
CA CYS A 197 -3.61 9.40 4.92
C CYS A 197 -3.06 9.23 6.34
N HIS A 198 -2.43 8.08 6.60
CA HIS A 198 -1.53 7.78 7.74
C HIS A 198 -1.93 8.44 9.08
N LEU A 199 -3.17 8.27 9.53
CA LEU A 199 -3.63 8.73 10.83
C LEU A 199 -2.79 8.12 11.94
N SER A 200 -2.43 8.95 12.93
CA SER A 200 -1.43 8.60 13.94
C SER A 200 -1.90 8.85 15.38
N LEU A 201 -2.91 9.71 15.58
CA LEU A 201 -3.40 10.10 16.91
C LEU A 201 -4.83 9.60 17.17
N SER A 202 -5.14 9.29 18.43
CA SER A 202 -6.50 8.97 18.85
C SER A 202 -7.50 10.10 18.55
N SER A 203 -7.10 11.36 18.66
CA SER A 203 -7.96 12.51 18.37
C SER A 203 -8.36 12.59 16.90
N GLU A 204 -7.46 12.21 15.99
CA GLU A 204 -7.74 12.19 14.54
C GLU A 204 -8.73 11.09 14.18
N ILE A 205 -8.67 9.94 14.89
CA ILE A 205 -9.65 8.85 14.77
C ILE A 205 -11.04 9.33 15.20
N ASP A 206 -11.13 10.09 16.30
CA ASP A 206 -12.40 10.66 16.76
C ASP A 206 -13.00 11.62 15.73
N SER A 207 -12.17 12.46 15.10
CA SER A 207 -12.60 13.34 14.01
C SER A 207 -13.08 12.56 12.78
N LEU A 208 -12.35 11.52 12.37
CA LEU A 208 -12.76 10.62 11.28
C LEU A 208 -14.11 9.97 11.60
N LYS A 209 -14.28 9.43 12.81
CA LYS A 209 -15.51 8.77 13.24
C LYS A 209 -16.70 9.74 13.19
N LYS A 210 -16.56 10.94 13.79
CA LYS A 210 -17.61 11.98 13.75
C LYS A 210 -17.99 12.35 12.32
N ALA A 211 -17.01 12.47 11.42
CA ALA A 211 -17.25 12.76 10.01
C ALA A 211 -18.03 11.62 9.32
N LYS A 212 -17.64 10.36 9.53
CA LYS A 212 -18.39 9.18 9.03
C LYS A 212 -19.81 9.13 9.56
N ASP A 213 -19.99 9.35 10.86
CA ASP A 213 -21.31 9.35 11.53
C ASP A 213 -22.24 10.45 10.98
N SER A 214 -21.67 11.53 10.44
CA SER A 214 -22.45 12.59 9.75
C SER A 214 -22.90 12.24 8.32
N GLY A 215 -22.55 11.04 7.82
CA GLY A 215 -22.88 10.57 6.47
C GLY A 215 -21.91 11.03 5.38
N MET A 216 -20.80 11.66 5.76
CA MET A 216 -19.77 12.10 4.82
C MET A 216 -19.06 10.89 4.18
N LYS A 217 -18.76 10.98 2.87
CA LYS A 217 -17.90 9.99 2.19
C LYS A 217 -16.44 10.28 2.52
N ILE A 218 -15.99 9.73 3.65
CA ILE A 218 -14.64 9.88 4.17
C ILE A 218 -14.04 8.52 4.55
N TYR A 219 -12.75 8.38 4.29
CA TYR A 219 -11.97 7.20 4.61
C TYR A 219 -10.70 7.55 5.38
N GLY A 220 -10.23 6.62 6.22
CA GLY A 220 -8.99 6.76 6.97
C GLY A 220 -8.02 5.62 6.71
N GLU A 221 -6.75 5.97 6.61
CA GLU A 221 -5.62 5.06 6.51
C GLU A 221 -4.81 5.07 7.81
N ALA A 222 -4.40 3.91 8.29
CA ALA A 222 -3.28 3.80 9.24
C ALA A 222 -2.06 3.22 8.51
N THR A 223 -0.85 3.55 8.98
CA THR A 223 0.37 2.94 8.42
C THR A 223 0.95 1.89 9.33
N LEU A 224 1.69 0.95 8.72
CA LEU A 224 2.36 -0.12 9.43
C LEU A 224 3.21 0.37 10.62
N HIS A 225 4.00 1.42 10.43
CA HIS A 225 4.84 1.95 11.50
C HIS A 225 4.04 2.58 12.65
N HIS A 226 2.92 3.26 12.38
CA HIS A 226 2.05 3.76 13.45
C HIS A 226 1.26 2.66 14.18
N LEU A 227 1.27 1.41 13.68
CA LEU A 227 0.66 0.27 14.34
C LEU A 227 1.63 -0.56 15.18
N PHE A 228 2.90 -0.59 14.78
CA PHE A 228 3.93 -1.48 15.35
C PHE A 228 5.05 -0.75 16.10
N LEU A 229 5.19 0.56 15.91
CA LEU A 229 6.19 1.40 16.57
C LEU A 229 5.52 2.57 17.30
N ASN A 230 6.14 3.03 18.37
CA ASN A 230 5.76 4.21 19.15
C ASN A 230 7.00 4.92 19.70
N THR A 231 6.77 5.98 20.46
CA THR A 231 7.82 6.79 21.12
C THR A 231 8.73 5.97 22.03
N SER A 232 8.28 4.85 22.61
CA SER A 232 9.13 4.00 23.46
C SER A 232 10.15 3.16 22.68
N ASP A 233 9.94 3.00 21.36
CA ASP A 233 10.91 2.33 20.47
C ASP A 233 12.05 3.25 20.05
N ILE A 234 11.93 4.56 20.32
CA ILE A 234 12.93 5.57 19.98
C ILE A 234 14.03 5.60 21.04
N ASN A 235 15.27 5.50 20.59
CA ASN A 235 16.47 5.66 21.41
C ASN A 235 17.55 6.42 20.63
N GLU A 236 18.66 6.74 21.31
CA GLU A 236 19.76 7.52 20.73
C GLU A 236 20.34 6.93 19.44
N LYS A 237 20.29 5.60 19.25
CA LYS A 237 20.84 4.92 18.07
C LYS A 237 19.90 4.98 16.85
N ASN A 238 18.59 5.03 17.05
CA ASN A 238 17.61 4.92 15.97
C ASN A 238 16.73 6.17 15.78
N LYS A 239 16.83 7.19 16.63
CA LYS A 239 15.99 8.41 16.57
C LYS A 239 15.98 9.11 15.22
N THR A 240 17.11 9.10 14.52
CA THR A 240 17.20 9.67 13.16
C THR A 240 16.61 8.75 12.12
N LEU A 241 16.79 7.43 12.27
CA LEU A 241 16.23 6.40 11.39
C LEU A 241 14.70 6.39 11.44
N LEU A 242 14.12 6.47 12.63
CA LEU A 242 12.67 6.47 12.85
C LEU A 242 12.02 7.86 12.68
N ARG A 243 12.71 8.81 12.04
CA ARG A 243 12.13 10.11 11.71
C ARG A 243 11.22 10.02 10.47
N MET A 244 9.92 10.28 10.64
CA MET A 244 8.92 10.35 9.57
C MET A 244 7.81 11.35 9.92
N LYS A 245 6.89 11.61 8.98
CA LYS A 245 5.71 12.46 9.20
C LYS A 245 4.44 11.70 8.77
N PRO A 246 3.42 11.57 9.64
CA PRO A 246 3.41 11.98 11.05
C PRO A 246 4.50 11.28 11.87
N GLU A 247 4.92 11.91 12.97
CA GLU A 247 5.88 11.29 13.89
C GLU A 247 5.22 10.17 14.69
N LEU A 248 6.03 9.19 15.11
CA LEU A 248 5.58 8.15 16.03
C LEU A 248 4.96 8.79 17.29
N LYS A 249 3.84 8.22 17.73
CA LYS A 249 3.05 8.69 18.87
C LYS A 249 3.20 7.74 20.05
N GLU A 250 2.46 8.01 21.12
CA GLU A 250 2.51 7.18 22.32
C GLU A 250 1.88 5.80 22.06
N LYS A 251 2.23 4.81 22.90
CA LYS A 251 1.66 3.47 22.80
C LYS A 251 0.12 3.47 22.85
N SER A 252 -0.48 4.39 23.61
CA SER A 252 -1.93 4.58 23.66
C SER A 252 -2.54 4.91 22.30
N ASP A 253 -1.81 5.63 21.44
CA ASP A 253 -2.26 5.93 20.08
C ASP A 253 -2.18 4.69 19.17
N ASN A 254 -1.18 3.82 19.34
CA ASN A 254 -1.17 2.51 18.66
C ASN A 254 -2.43 1.71 19.05
N GLU A 255 -2.75 1.67 20.34
CA GLU A 255 -3.92 0.94 20.87
C GLU A 255 -5.23 1.52 20.32
N ALA A 256 -5.32 2.84 20.21
CA ALA A 256 -6.46 3.52 19.59
C ALA A 256 -6.60 3.16 18.10
N LEU A 257 -5.50 3.13 17.34
CA LEU A 257 -5.51 2.71 15.93
C LEU A 257 -5.97 1.25 15.78
N TRP A 258 -5.44 0.33 16.59
CA TRP A 258 -5.87 -1.07 16.58
C TRP A 258 -7.34 -1.23 16.94
N LYS A 259 -7.83 -0.45 17.92
CA LYS A 259 -9.26 -0.42 18.24
C LYS A 259 -10.08 0.08 17.05
N ALA A 260 -9.66 1.17 16.41
CA ALA A 260 -10.34 1.75 15.26
C ALA A 260 -10.39 0.80 14.05
N ILE A 261 -9.34 -0.01 13.83
CA ILE A 261 -9.33 -1.07 12.80
C ILE A 261 -10.39 -2.14 13.11
N LYS A 262 -10.44 -2.65 14.35
CA LYS A 262 -11.43 -3.65 14.76
C LYS A 262 -12.86 -3.11 14.67
N ASP A 263 -13.05 -1.84 15.01
CA ASP A 263 -14.32 -1.13 14.91
C ASP A 263 -14.65 -0.70 13.46
N LYS A 264 -13.77 -1.00 12.49
CA LYS A 264 -13.93 -0.68 11.05
C LYS A 264 -14.05 0.83 10.78
N ILE A 265 -13.46 1.65 11.65
CA ILE A 265 -13.33 3.11 11.48
C ILE A 265 -12.15 3.41 10.56
N ILE A 266 -11.01 2.74 10.72
CA ILE A 266 -9.91 2.79 9.76
C ILE A 266 -10.26 1.84 8.60
N ASP A 267 -10.16 2.35 7.38
CA ASP A 267 -10.57 1.64 6.17
C ASP A 267 -9.41 0.89 5.52
N THR A 268 -8.20 1.44 5.56
CA THR A 268 -7.04 0.88 4.85
C THR A 268 -5.78 0.86 5.70
N ILE A 269 -4.89 -0.08 5.39
CA ILE A 269 -3.50 -0.05 5.84
C ILE A 269 -2.62 0.30 4.65
N GLY A 270 -1.86 1.40 4.77
CA GLY A 270 -0.80 1.77 3.85
C GLY A 270 0.57 1.48 4.45
N THR A 271 1.61 1.40 3.62
CA THR A 271 2.97 1.29 4.16
C THR A 271 3.66 2.64 4.32
N ASP A 272 3.24 3.62 3.52
CA ASP A 272 3.95 4.88 3.34
C ASP A 272 5.45 4.62 3.14
N HIS A 273 5.74 3.64 2.30
CA HIS A 273 7.11 3.24 2.00
C HIS A 273 7.82 4.41 1.34
N ALA A 274 8.71 5.03 2.11
CA ALA A 274 9.38 6.28 1.78
C ALA A 274 10.88 6.17 2.09
N PRO A 275 11.65 5.40 1.28
CA PRO A 275 13.04 5.12 1.57
C PRO A 275 13.94 6.36 1.50
N HIS A 276 15.02 6.29 2.26
CA HIS A 276 16.17 7.19 2.25
C HIS A 276 17.41 6.35 2.53
N LEU A 277 18.56 6.74 1.99
CA LEU A 277 19.81 6.06 2.34
C LEU A 277 20.11 6.22 3.84
N LEU A 278 20.77 5.22 4.44
CA LEU A 278 21.16 5.27 5.84
C LEU A 278 22.00 6.53 6.14
N THR A 279 22.96 6.85 5.28
CA THR A 279 23.79 8.06 5.37
C THR A 279 22.94 9.33 5.37
N GLU A 280 21.91 9.42 4.51
CA GLU A 280 21.01 10.58 4.50
C GLU A 280 20.15 10.68 5.77
N LYS A 281 19.72 9.55 6.34
CA LYS A 281 19.00 9.54 7.62
C LYS A 281 19.88 10.07 8.76
N LEU A 282 21.17 9.76 8.74
CA LEU A 282 22.14 10.18 9.75
C LEU A 282 22.60 11.64 9.58
N GLU A 283 22.81 12.08 8.35
CA GLU A 283 23.44 13.39 8.04
C GLU A 283 22.45 14.51 7.76
N LYS A 284 21.22 14.19 7.32
CA LYS A 284 20.25 15.17 6.82
C LYS A 284 18.92 15.08 7.57
N LEU A 285 18.20 16.19 7.63
CA LEU A 285 16.81 16.20 8.06
C LEU A 285 15.94 15.55 6.96
N THR A 286 15.56 14.29 7.19
CA THR A 286 14.78 13.49 6.25
C THR A 286 13.62 12.81 6.96
N PHE A 287 12.49 12.69 6.25
CA PHE A 287 11.26 12.07 6.76
C PHE A 287 10.85 10.92 5.86
N GLY A 288 10.66 9.74 6.45
CA GLY A 288 10.24 8.53 5.75
C GLY A 288 11.10 7.34 6.12
N ILE A 289 10.50 6.16 5.98
CA ILE A 289 11.11 4.85 6.26
C ILE A 289 10.69 3.84 5.19
N PRO A 290 11.53 2.84 4.88
CA PRO A 290 11.13 1.72 4.03
C PRO A 290 10.21 0.75 4.81
N SER A 291 9.01 0.48 4.28
CA SER A 291 8.06 -0.44 4.95
C SER A 291 7.43 -1.55 4.10
N ILE A 292 7.50 -1.46 2.77
CA ILE A 292 6.67 -2.26 1.85
C ILE A 292 6.83 -3.78 2.00
N GLU A 293 8.05 -4.27 2.15
CA GLU A 293 8.43 -5.69 2.12
C GLU A 293 7.84 -6.55 3.24
N HIS A 294 7.70 -5.95 4.44
CA HIS A 294 7.38 -6.70 5.66
C HIS A 294 5.96 -6.41 6.14
N SER A 295 5.19 -5.63 5.38
CA SER A 295 3.84 -5.20 5.74
C SER A 295 2.89 -6.36 5.98
N LEU A 296 2.77 -7.27 5.02
CA LEU A 296 1.91 -8.45 5.16
C LEU A 296 2.40 -9.37 6.28
N GLU A 297 3.71 -9.61 6.36
CA GLU A 297 4.32 -10.52 7.34
C GLU A 297 4.09 -10.09 8.79
N LEU A 298 4.19 -8.79 9.07
CA LEU A 298 3.87 -8.22 10.38
C LEU A 298 2.36 -8.22 10.64
N MET A 299 1.53 -7.90 9.65
CA MET A 299 0.08 -7.96 9.80
C MET A 299 -0.44 -9.39 10.01
N LEU A 300 0.21 -10.41 9.45
CA LEU A 300 -0.06 -11.81 9.76
C LEU A 300 0.23 -12.16 11.22
N LYS A 301 1.20 -11.49 11.87
CA LYS A 301 1.45 -11.68 13.30
C LYS A 301 0.24 -11.29 14.12
N LYS A 302 -0.49 -10.26 13.67
CA LYS A 302 -1.72 -9.76 14.28
C LYS A 302 -2.95 -10.61 13.97
N VAL A 303 -2.88 -11.42 12.91
CA VAL A 303 -3.85 -12.51 12.72
C VAL A 303 -3.55 -13.66 13.69
N LYS A 304 -2.27 -14.04 13.82
CA LYS A 304 -1.83 -15.15 14.66
C LYS A 304 -2.09 -14.91 16.16
N ASP A 305 -1.91 -13.68 16.62
CA ASP A 305 -2.23 -13.28 18.01
C ASP A 305 -3.73 -12.95 18.22
N SER A 306 -4.57 -13.19 17.22
CA SER A 306 -6.03 -12.95 17.25
C SER A 306 -6.44 -11.48 17.45
N THR A 307 -5.54 -10.51 17.22
CA THR A 307 -5.90 -9.08 17.21
C THR A 307 -6.88 -8.75 16.08
N ILE A 308 -6.68 -9.34 14.91
CA ILE A 308 -7.58 -9.27 13.74
C ILE A 308 -7.77 -10.67 13.15
N ASP A 309 -8.80 -10.87 12.33
CA ASP A 309 -8.95 -12.11 11.56
C ASP A 309 -8.48 -11.94 10.10
N PHE A 310 -8.37 -13.05 9.38
CA PHE A 310 -8.00 -13.04 7.96
C PHE A 310 -8.96 -12.23 7.08
N LYS A 311 -10.25 -12.23 7.42
CA LYS A 311 -11.28 -11.52 6.65
C LYS A 311 -11.08 -10.01 6.75
N LEU A 312 -10.80 -9.50 7.95
CA LEU A 312 -10.48 -8.11 8.19
C LEU A 312 -9.14 -7.74 7.56
N LEU A 313 -8.11 -8.59 7.68
CA LEU A 313 -6.82 -8.41 7.01
C LEU A 313 -6.98 -8.18 5.50
N THR A 314 -7.67 -9.09 4.81
CA THR A 314 -7.89 -8.96 3.35
C THR A 314 -8.69 -7.73 2.99
N LYS A 315 -9.59 -7.30 3.89
CA LYS A 315 -10.43 -6.14 3.66
C LYS A 315 -9.62 -4.84 3.71
N ILE A 316 -8.82 -4.64 4.76
CA ILE A 316 -8.08 -3.39 4.99
C ILE A 316 -6.79 -3.29 4.18
N MET A 317 -6.19 -4.41 3.74
CA MET A 317 -4.96 -4.41 2.94
C MET A 317 -5.19 -4.62 1.44
N SER A 318 -6.43 -4.81 0.99
CA SER A 318 -6.70 -5.12 -0.42
C SER A 318 -8.07 -4.64 -0.90
N GLU A 319 -9.17 -5.23 -0.40
CA GLU A 319 -10.52 -4.98 -0.93
C GLU A 319 -10.94 -3.51 -0.80
N ASN A 320 -10.69 -2.88 0.35
CA ASN A 320 -11.09 -1.50 0.60
C ASN A 320 -10.33 -0.52 -0.31
N SER A 321 -9.02 -0.67 -0.49
CA SER A 321 -8.24 0.15 -1.42
C SER A 321 -8.78 0.05 -2.84
N SER A 322 -9.08 -1.18 -3.30
CA SER A 322 -9.70 -1.41 -4.61
C SER A 322 -11.02 -0.65 -4.77
N LYS A 323 -11.90 -0.73 -3.76
CA LYS A 323 -13.21 -0.05 -3.80
C LYS A 323 -13.11 1.46 -3.70
N ILE A 324 -12.30 1.98 -2.77
CA ILE A 324 -12.16 3.42 -2.50
C ILE A 324 -11.65 4.13 -3.74
N PHE A 325 -10.59 3.61 -4.36
CA PHE A 325 -9.97 4.22 -5.54
C PHE A 325 -10.58 3.75 -6.86
N GLY A 326 -11.58 2.87 -6.83
CA GLY A 326 -12.28 2.38 -8.01
C GLY A 326 -11.41 1.53 -8.93
N ILE A 327 -10.49 0.73 -8.39
CA ILE A 327 -9.58 -0.12 -9.17
C ILE A 327 -10.34 -1.30 -9.77
N LYS A 328 -10.22 -1.51 -11.09
CA LYS A 328 -10.93 -2.56 -11.81
C LYS A 328 -10.36 -3.94 -11.52
N ASN A 329 -11.24 -4.90 -11.21
CA ASN A 329 -10.95 -6.34 -11.14
C ASN A 329 -9.82 -6.76 -10.16
N LYS A 330 -9.46 -5.94 -9.17
CA LYS A 330 -8.41 -6.26 -8.18
C LYS A 330 -8.93 -6.32 -6.76
N GLY A 331 -8.12 -6.91 -5.89
CA GLY A 331 -8.25 -6.87 -4.43
C GLY A 331 -9.25 -7.85 -3.82
N ILE A 332 -9.73 -8.81 -4.61
CA ILE A 332 -10.60 -9.89 -4.16
C ILE A 332 -10.19 -11.18 -4.89
N LEU A 333 -10.02 -12.27 -4.15
CA LEU A 333 -9.83 -13.60 -4.72
C LEU A 333 -11.18 -14.15 -5.21
N LYS A 334 -11.55 -13.85 -6.45
CA LYS A 334 -12.87 -14.18 -7.03
C LYS A 334 -12.79 -14.44 -8.53
N GLU A 335 -13.65 -15.31 -9.04
CA GLU A 335 -13.79 -15.54 -10.49
C GLU A 335 -14.04 -14.23 -11.27
N GLY A 336 -13.36 -14.10 -12.41
CA GLY A 336 -13.38 -12.91 -13.28
C GLY A 336 -12.45 -11.78 -12.85
N TYR A 337 -11.92 -11.80 -11.62
CA TYR A 337 -10.92 -10.85 -11.16
C TYR A 337 -9.53 -11.23 -11.67
N ASP A 338 -8.61 -10.27 -11.66
CA ASP A 338 -7.21 -10.50 -11.97
C ASP A 338 -6.65 -11.54 -11.01
N ALA A 339 -5.85 -12.47 -11.54
CA ALA A 339 -5.20 -13.51 -10.75
C ALA A 339 -4.00 -12.94 -9.96
N ASP A 340 -4.31 -12.10 -8.99
CA ASP A 340 -3.38 -11.40 -8.10
C ASP A 340 -3.49 -11.98 -6.69
N PHE A 341 -2.48 -12.71 -6.23
CA PHE A 341 -2.48 -13.33 -4.90
C PHE A 341 -1.08 -13.73 -4.44
N ALA A 342 -0.93 -13.96 -3.13
CA ALA A 342 0.29 -14.44 -2.52
C ALA A 342 0.08 -15.82 -1.89
N ILE A 343 1.06 -16.71 -2.04
CA ILE A 343 1.15 -17.99 -1.33
C ILE A 343 2.05 -17.80 -0.11
N ILE A 344 1.57 -18.21 1.07
CA ILE A 344 2.14 -17.82 2.36
C ILE A 344 2.27 -19.04 3.26
N ASP A 345 3.46 -19.22 3.84
CA ASP A 345 3.68 -20.12 4.96
C ASP A 345 3.40 -19.40 6.29
N LEU A 346 2.40 -19.84 7.03
CA LEU A 346 2.04 -19.26 8.34
C LEU A 346 2.85 -19.83 9.52
N ASN A 347 3.67 -20.85 9.27
CA ASN A 347 4.49 -21.48 10.32
C ASN A 347 5.82 -20.75 10.52
N ASP A 348 6.26 -19.96 9.55
CA ASP A 348 7.46 -19.15 9.67
C ASP A 348 7.22 -17.97 10.64
N GLU A 349 7.96 -17.98 11.75
CA GLU A 349 7.99 -16.91 12.76
C GLU A 349 9.40 -16.35 12.96
N ASP A 350 10.28 -16.50 11.96
CA ASP A 350 11.65 -16.05 12.05
C ASP A 350 11.73 -14.53 12.22
N GLU A 351 12.81 -14.08 12.85
CA GLU A 351 13.11 -12.65 12.93
C GLU A 351 13.46 -12.09 11.55
N ILE A 352 13.01 -10.88 11.26
CA ILE A 352 13.40 -10.13 10.07
C ILE A 352 14.86 -9.69 10.24
N ILE A 353 15.68 -9.93 9.23
CA ILE A 353 17.14 -9.76 9.31
C ILE A 353 17.68 -8.98 8.12
N GLU A 354 18.84 -8.34 8.30
CA GLU A 354 19.40 -7.39 7.35
C GLU A 354 19.67 -7.98 5.97
N ARG A 355 20.12 -9.24 5.91
CA ARG A 355 20.40 -9.95 4.65
C ARG A 355 19.17 -10.23 3.78
N GLU A 356 17.96 -10.06 4.31
CA GLU A 356 16.71 -10.28 3.59
C GLU A 356 16.12 -9.00 2.96
N ILE A 357 16.74 -7.84 3.22
CA ILE A 357 16.21 -6.55 2.76
C ILE A 357 16.43 -6.36 1.26
N ILE A 358 15.35 -6.03 0.53
CA ILE A 358 15.34 -5.91 -0.94
C ILE A 358 15.39 -4.45 -1.42
N THR A 359 14.81 -3.52 -0.66
CA THR A 359 14.72 -2.09 -0.97
C THR A 359 16.10 -1.52 -1.22
N LYS A 360 16.21 -0.59 -2.16
CA LYS A 360 17.49 0.00 -2.54
C LYS A 360 18.17 0.75 -1.41
N SER A 361 17.40 1.25 -0.43
CA SER A 361 17.98 1.89 0.76
C SER A 361 18.73 0.90 1.66
N ALA A 362 18.52 -0.41 1.50
CA ALA A 362 19.22 -1.48 2.20
C ALA A 362 19.12 -1.43 3.73
N TRP A 363 17.99 -0.97 4.27
CA TRP A 363 17.69 -1.05 5.70
C TRP A 363 16.18 -1.16 5.93
N SER A 364 15.77 -1.57 7.13
CA SER A 364 14.37 -1.60 7.55
C SER A 364 14.24 -1.26 9.03
N PRO A 365 13.17 -0.55 9.47
CA PRO A 365 12.92 -0.32 10.88
C PRO A 365 12.44 -1.59 11.62
N TYR A 366 12.11 -2.65 10.88
CA TYR A 366 11.55 -3.89 11.44
C TYR A 366 12.58 -5.01 11.63
N ILE A 367 13.87 -4.71 11.49
CA ILE A 367 14.94 -5.68 11.80
C ILE A 367 14.79 -6.14 13.27
N GLY A 368 14.80 -7.45 13.50
CA GLY A 368 14.59 -8.08 14.80
C GLY A 368 13.12 -8.35 15.14
N PHE A 369 12.15 -7.87 14.34
CA PHE A 369 10.75 -8.21 14.56
C PHE A 369 10.49 -9.65 14.09
N LYS A 370 9.73 -10.41 14.86
CA LYS A 370 9.25 -11.75 14.44
C LYS A 370 8.08 -11.62 13.49
N ARG A 371 8.17 -12.27 12.33
CA ARG A 371 7.05 -12.34 11.38
C ARG A 371 5.93 -13.24 11.89
N GLY A 372 4.72 -13.10 11.33
CA GLY A 372 3.59 -14.01 11.57
C GLY A 372 3.35 -15.01 10.45
N GLY A 373 4.22 -15.00 9.45
CA GLY A 373 4.22 -15.85 8.27
C GLY A 373 5.19 -15.28 7.24
N ARG A 374 5.59 -16.10 6.27
CA ARG A 374 6.48 -15.70 5.16
C ARG A 374 5.77 -15.81 3.82
N VAL A 375 5.94 -14.80 2.98
CA VAL A 375 5.52 -14.86 1.57
C VAL A 375 6.45 -15.81 0.82
N LEU A 376 5.89 -16.89 0.27
CA LEU A 376 6.62 -17.87 -0.55
C LEU A 376 6.58 -17.53 -2.03
N MET A 377 5.46 -16.98 -2.49
CA MET A 377 5.26 -16.68 -3.90
C MET A 377 4.26 -15.54 -4.05
N THR A 378 4.51 -14.67 -5.02
CA THR A 378 3.56 -13.63 -5.43
C THR A 378 3.21 -13.84 -6.89
N ILE A 379 1.92 -13.96 -7.16
CA ILE A 379 1.33 -14.09 -8.48
C ILE A 379 0.68 -12.76 -8.86
N LEU A 380 1.07 -12.24 -10.02
CA LEU A 380 0.48 -11.06 -10.65
C LEU A 380 -0.16 -11.49 -11.96
N ARG A 381 -1.49 -11.31 -12.08
CA ARG A 381 -2.24 -11.57 -13.31
C ARG A 381 -1.93 -12.96 -13.87
N GLY A 382 -1.81 -13.94 -12.98
CA GLY A 382 -1.51 -15.33 -13.33
C GLY A 382 -0.05 -15.62 -13.68
N ASN A 383 0.88 -14.71 -13.40
CA ASN A 383 2.32 -14.89 -13.62
C ASN A 383 3.06 -14.81 -12.28
N ILE A 384 4.05 -15.68 -12.08
CA ILE A 384 4.93 -15.59 -10.91
C ILE A 384 5.81 -14.35 -11.07
N VAL A 385 5.78 -13.42 -10.11
CA VAL A 385 6.67 -12.24 -10.07
C VAL A 385 7.73 -12.34 -8.98
N TYR A 386 7.45 -13.16 -7.96
CA TYR A 386 8.36 -13.48 -6.88
C TYR A 386 8.16 -14.94 -6.45
N LYS A 387 9.27 -15.64 -6.17
CA LYS A 387 9.28 -16.97 -5.57
C LYS A 387 10.46 -17.10 -4.61
N LYS A 388 10.20 -17.59 -3.41
CA LYS A 388 11.20 -18.10 -2.48
C LYS A 388 11.51 -19.55 -2.82
N ASP A 389 12.74 -19.82 -3.23
CA ASP A 389 13.25 -21.17 -3.49
C ASP A 389 14.36 -21.48 -2.49
N ASN A 390 14.01 -22.24 -1.45
CA ASN A 390 14.86 -22.47 -0.29
C ASN A 390 15.34 -21.11 0.30
N SER A 391 16.65 -20.88 0.33
CA SER A 391 17.25 -19.63 0.81
C SER A 391 17.30 -18.52 -0.26
N LYS A 392 16.94 -18.78 -1.52
CA LYS A 392 17.10 -17.84 -2.63
C LYS A 392 15.78 -17.15 -2.99
N ASP A 393 15.86 -15.84 -3.20
CA ASP A 393 14.76 -15.03 -3.72
C ASP A 393 14.87 -14.91 -5.25
N ILE A 394 13.88 -15.43 -5.96
CA ILE A 394 13.80 -15.41 -7.43
C ILE A 394 12.73 -14.40 -7.85
N PHE A 395 13.06 -13.55 -8.81
CA PHE A 395 12.19 -12.48 -9.28
C PHE A 395 12.03 -12.51 -10.80
N TYR A 396 10.84 -12.18 -11.28
CA TYR A 396 10.52 -12.12 -12.70
C TYR A 396 9.99 -10.71 -13.04
N SER A 397 10.79 -9.94 -13.77
CA SER A 397 10.57 -8.51 -14.00
C SER A 397 9.75 -8.20 -15.26
N GLY A 398 9.36 -6.94 -15.41
CA GLY A 398 8.76 -6.42 -16.65
C GLY A 398 7.29 -6.78 -16.86
N LEU A 399 6.64 -7.35 -15.85
CA LEU A 399 5.24 -7.75 -15.88
C LEU A 399 4.29 -6.68 -15.35
N GLY A 400 4.73 -5.77 -14.49
CA GLY A 400 3.85 -4.74 -13.93
C GLY A 400 3.27 -3.81 -14.99
N LYS A 401 1.97 -3.53 -14.93
CA LYS A 401 1.29 -2.54 -15.77
C LYS A 401 0.47 -1.54 -14.96
N GLU A 402 0.16 -0.41 -15.58
CA GLU A 402 -0.73 0.58 -14.97
C GLU A 402 -2.14 0.00 -14.80
N ILE A 403 -2.72 0.18 -13.61
CA ILE A 403 -4.08 -0.23 -13.31
C ILE A 403 -5.12 0.63 -14.01
N SER A 404 -6.32 0.08 -14.19
CA SER A 404 -7.47 0.80 -14.75
C SER A 404 -8.51 1.09 -13.66
N TYR A 405 -9.20 2.22 -13.78
CA TYR A 405 -10.23 2.68 -12.83
C TYR A 405 -11.63 2.59 -13.45
N TYR A 406 -12.68 2.46 -12.62
CA TYR A 406 -14.10 2.53 -13.03
C TYR A 406 -14.58 3.94 -13.37
#